data_AF-G4RGW0-F1
#
_entry.id   AF-G4RGW0-F1
#
_cell.length_a   1.000
_cell.length_b   1.000
_cell.length_c   1.000
_cell.angle_alpha   90.00
_cell.angle_beta   90.00
_cell.angle_gamma   90.00
#
_symmetry.space_group_name_H-M   'P 1'
#
loop_
_entity.id
_entity.type
_entity.pdbx_description
1 polymer ?
#
loop_
_entity_poly.entity_id
_entity_poly.type
_entity_poly.pdbx_seq_one_letter_code
_entity_poly.pdbx_strand_id
1 'polypeptide(L)'
;MQSSPYIAIDRNAGESHGGNIIFALSVSIILFALMSYYFNYEYRPDEIKALPYFFEFFGSDYGYDELYIRVILYIFNIGLTFSLFLMGWIDRKTLTLALIWPLTIFLFSKIYWEFYVFPFALIRIDGDKKLDFAVLITLSVLYLLFQEGNIVLMIAFRLVILGQKFGYKYLSPIAFALFGVLAGIAVELGIFSSLPLVGQQIARFSWTRDVANPDYSLIESITVFFTSFHFFTQHYLLWWIDFVFSILVSLYIMIFCLSKKSIRENMPQILAFIAVFVGFTELTHVFQNARYYFFFIPVLSLFINSKDMVPLSLLGILHVTAKGIETGI
;
A
#
# COMPACT_ATOMS: atom_id res chain seq x y z
N MET A 1 17.31 26.81 22.22
CA MET A 1 16.25 25.90 21.74
C MET A 1 16.65 24.49 22.13
N GLN A 2 16.00 23.95 23.16
CA GLN A 2 16.29 22.60 23.67
C GLN A 2 15.70 21.56 22.71
N SER A 3 16.55 20.71 22.15
CA SER A 3 16.16 19.52 21.42
C SER A 3 15.42 18.59 22.37
N SER A 4 14.10 18.48 22.22
CA SER A 4 13.32 17.43 22.89
C SER A 4 13.89 16.07 22.46
N PRO A 5 14.41 15.24 23.39
CA PRO A 5 14.79 13.90 23.06
C PRO A 5 13.48 13.13 22.90
N TYR A 6 13.07 12.91 21.66
CA TYR A 6 12.15 11.82 21.35
C TYR A 6 12.90 10.53 21.66
N ILE A 7 12.89 10.16 22.93
CA ILE A 7 13.16 8.81 23.39
C ILE A 7 12.17 7.95 22.61
N ALA A 8 12.68 7.17 21.68
CA ALA A 8 11.95 6.04 21.12
C ALA A 8 11.63 5.14 22.31
N ILE A 9 10.45 5.33 22.90
CA ILE A 9 9.95 4.45 23.94
C ILE A 9 9.75 3.11 23.23
N ASP A 10 10.66 2.20 23.49
CA ASP A 10 10.53 0.80 23.14
C ASP A 10 9.32 0.23 23.91
N ARG A 11 8.12 0.43 23.35
CA ARG A 11 6.84 0.07 23.98
C ARG A 11 6.58 -1.44 24.00
N ASN A 12 7.58 -2.29 23.77
CA ASN A 12 7.41 -3.73 23.55
C ASN A 12 8.29 -4.64 24.45
N ALA A 13 8.76 -4.16 25.60
CA ALA A 13 9.68 -4.91 26.47
C ALA A 13 9.10 -6.15 27.19
N GLY A 14 7.97 -6.73 26.76
CA GLY A 14 7.31 -7.84 27.49
C GLY A 14 6.69 -8.95 26.65
N GLU A 15 6.68 -8.89 25.32
CA GLU A 15 6.11 -9.95 24.49
C GLU A 15 7.21 -10.84 23.93
N SER A 16 7.02 -12.16 23.88
CA SER A 16 7.94 -13.10 23.20
C SER A 16 8.23 -12.62 21.78
N HIS A 17 9.43 -12.07 21.56
CA HIS A 17 9.74 -11.26 20.38
C HIS A 17 9.64 -12.02 19.04
N GLY A 18 9.85 -13.34 19.05
CA GLY A 18 9.79 -14.20 17.86
C GLY A 18 8.40 -14.78 17.58
N GLY A 19 7.57 -14.97 18.61
CA GLY A 19 6.29 -15.67 18.48
C GLY A 19 5.30 -14.99 17.53
N ASN A 20 5.25 -13.66 17.57
CA ASN A 20 4.32 -12.88 16.74
C ASN A 20 4.68 -12.90 15.25
N ILE A 21 5.97 -12.93 14.91
CA ILE A 21 6.42 -12.97 13.50
C ILE A 21 6.16 -14.36 12.90
N ILE A 22 6.46 -15.42 13.65
CA ILE A 22 6.18 -16.79 13.20
C ILE A 22 4.68 -16.99 12.99
N PHE A 23 3.86 -16.54 13.95
CA PHE A 23 2.40 -16.55 13.81
C PHE A 23 1.95 -15.83 12.53
N ALA A 24 2.42 -14.60 12.31
CA ALA A 24 2.04 -13.82 11.15
C ALA A 24 2.50 -14.44 9.83
N LEU A 25 3.69 -15.05 9.80
CA LEU A 25 4.18 -15.80 8.65
C LEU A 25 3.31 -17.04 8.37
N SER A 26 2.91 -17.79 9.41
CA SER A 26 1.99 -18.91 9.25
C SER A 26 0.64 -18.46 8.68
N VAL A 27 0.08 -17.36 9.19
CA VAL A 27 -1.14 -16.75 8.63
C VAL A 27 -0.93 -16.35 7.17
N SER A 28 0.20 -15.73 6.86
CA SER A 28 0.55 -15.32 5.49
C SER A 28 0.54 -16.50 4.52
N ILE A 29 1.13 -17.62 4.92
CA ILE A 29 1.15 -18.87 4.14
C ILE A 29 -0.26 -19.44 3.98
N ILE A 30 -1.06 -19.44 5.05
CA ILE A 30 -2.46 -19.90 5.00
C ILE A 30 -3.27 -19.02 4.03
N LEU A 31 -3.18 -17.70 4.14
CA LEU A 31 -3.85 -16.78 3.23
C LEU A 31 -3.40 -16.99 1.78
N PHE A 32 -2.10 -17.12 1.54
CA PHE A 32 -1.55 -17.40 0.22
C PHE A 32 -2.10 -18.72 -0.35
N ALA A 33 -2.12 -19.79 0.44
CA ALA A 33 -2.64 -21.09 0.02
C ALA A 33 -4.14 -21.01 -0.30
N LEU A 34 -4.95 -20.38 0.56
CA LEU A 34 -6.38 -20.19 0.31
C LEU A 34 -6.62 -19.34 -0.95
N MET A 35 -5.91 -18.24 -1.11
CA MET A 35 -6.00 -17.39 -2.30
C MET A 35 -5.53 -18.09 -3.57
N SER A 36 -4.54 -18.98 -3.48
CA SER A 36 -4.05 -19.74 -4.64
C SER A 36 -5.00 -20.87 -5.01
N TYR A 37 -5.69 -21.44 -4.02
CA TYR A 37 -6.69 -22.48 -4.23
C TYR A 37 -8.00 -21.93 -4.80
N TYR A 38 -8.54 -20.87 -4.18
CA TYR A 38 -9.86 -20.34 -4.52
C TYR A 38 -9.86 -19.38 -5.71
N PHE A 39 -8.76 -18.64 -5.93
CA PHE A 39 -8.67 -17.61 -6.95
C PHE A 39 -7.77 -18.05 -8.10
N ASN A 40 -7.98 -19.26 -8.62
CA ASN A 40 -7.36 -19.71 -9.86
C ASN A 40 -8.12 -19.07 -11.02
N TYR A 41 -7.50 -18.09 -11.66
CA TYR A 41 -8.04 -17.47 -12.86
C TYR A 41 -7.12 -17.78 -14.04
N GLU A 42 -7.62 -17.50 -15.25
CA GLU A 42 -6.72 -17.24 -16.37
C GLU A 42 -6.17 -15.82 -16.18
N TYR A 43 -4.89 -15.61 -16.50
CA TYR A 43 -4.28 -14.28 -16.46
C TYR A 43 -5.16 -13.24 -17.16
N ARG A 44 -5.42 -12.14 -16.45
CA ARG A 44 -6.09 -10.99 -17.06
C ARG A 44 -5.22 -10.38 -18.16
N PRO A 45 -5.82 -9.62 -19.09
CA PRO A 45 -5.06 -8.93 -20.13
C PRO A 45 -3.92 -8.02 -19.62
N ASP A 46 -4.05 -7.41 -18.44
CA ASP A 46 -2.96 -6.63 -17.82
C ASP A 46 -1.85 -7.52 -17.24
N GLU A 47 -2.21 -8.66 -16.67
CA GLU A 47 -1.28 -9.67 -16.16
C GLU A 47 -0.49 -10.33 -17.29
N ILE A 48 -1.14 -10.65 -18.41
CA ILE A 48 -0.49 -11.19 -19.60
C ILE A 48 0.59 -10.22 -20.12
N LYS A 49 0.32 -8.90 -20.08
CA LYS A 49 1.29 -7.88 -20.48
C LYS A 49 2.48 -7.76 -19.51
N ALA A 50 2.31 -8.20 -18.25
CA ALA A 50 3.36 -8.18 -17.24
C ALA A 50 4.27 -9.43 -17.29
N LEU A 51 3.83 -10.53 -17.92
CA LEU A 51 4.60 -11.77 -18.05
C LEU A 51 6.00 -11.60 -18.67
N PRO A 52 6.20 -10.83 -19.76
CA PRO A 52 7.54 -10.64 -20.31
C PRO A 52 8.53 -10.03 -19.30
N TYR A 53 8.08 -9.08 -18.49
CA TYR A 53 8.90 -8.47 -17.43
C TYR A 53 9.20 -9.48 -16.33
N PHE A 54 8.22 -10.29 -15.92
CA PHE A 54 8.48 -11.36 -14.97
C PHE A 54 9.55 -12.32 -15.48
N PHE A 55 9.48 -12.75 -16.74
CA PHE A 55 10.46 -13.65 -17.34
C PHE A 55 11.83 -13.00 -17.55
N GLU A 56 11.92 -11.67 -17.70
CA GLU A 56 13.19 -10.95 -17.71
C GLU A 56 13.93 -11.05 -16.36
N PHE A 57 13.18 -11.01 -15.25
CA PHE A 57 13.74 -11.10 -13.90
C PHE A 57 14.03 -12.53 -13.44
N PHE A 58 13.14 -13.48 -13.77
CA PHE A 58 13.18 -14.83 -13.20
C PHE A 58 13.49 -15.93 -14.22
N GLY A 59 13.54 -15.62 -15.52
CA GLY A 59 13.76 -16.59 -16.60
C GLY A 59 12.48 -17.25 -17.09
N SER A 60 12.48 -17.67 -18.36
CA SER A 60 11.32 -18.27 -19.05
C SER A 60 11.16 -19.78 -18.85
N ASP A 61 12.11 -20.43 -18.18
CA ASP A 61 12.20 -21.89 -18.07
C ASP A 61 11.04 -22.53 -17.29
N TYR A 62 10.24 -21.69 -16.62
CA TYR A 62 9.17 -22.09 -15.72
C TYR A 62 7.79 -22.17 -16.36
N GLY A 63 7.67 -21.81 -17.65
CA GLY A 63 6.40 -21.83 -18.37
C GLY A 63 5.39 -20.78 -17.89
N TYR A 64 4.15 -20.92 -18.36
CA TYR A 64 3.04 -20.00 -18.08
C TYR A 64 2.13 -20.47 -16.93
N ASP A 65 2.60 -21.39 -16.08
CA ASP A 65 1.83 -21.88 -14.94
C ASP A 65 1.64 -20.75 -13.92
N GLU A 66 0.39 -20.34 -13.71
CA GLU A 66 0.04 -19.26 -12.79
C GLU A 66 0.41 -19.58 -11.35
N LEU A 67 0.11 -20.78 -10.86
CA LEU A 67 0.41 -21.13 -9.48
C LEU A 67 1.91 -21.03 -9.21
N TYR A 68 2.73 -21.50 -10.15
CA TYR A 68 4.17 -21.42 -10.03
C TYR A 68 4.68 -19.98 -9.98
N ILE A 69 4.20 -19.12 -10.89
CA ILE A 69 4.54 -17.69 -10.93
C ILE A 69 4.13 -16.99 -9.63
N ARG A 70 2.93 -17.29 -9.11
CA ARG A 70 2.42 -16.73 -7.85
C ARG A 70 3.28 -17.14 -6.66
N VAL A 71 3.77 -18.39 -6.62
CA VAL A 71 4.71 -18.87 -5.58
C VAL A 71 6.03 -18.10 -5.65
N ILE A 72 6.61 -17.92 -6.83
CA ILE A 72 7.86 -17.15 -6.99
C ILE A 72 7.66 -15.71 -6.50
N LEU A 73 6.61 -15.04 -6.97
CA LEU A 73 6.31 -13.66 -6.58
C LEU A 73 6.11 -13.54 -5.07
N TYR A 74 5.36 -14.47 -4.47
CA TYR A 74 5.15 -14.49 -3.03
C TYR A 74 6.46 -14.63 -2.27
N ILE A 75 7.30 -15.61 -2.62
CA ILE A 75 8.59 -15.84 -1.97
C ILE A 75 9.52 -14.63 -2.15
N PHE A 76 9.58 -14.08 -3.36
CA PHE A 76 10.40 -12.92 -3.68
C PHE A 76 9.99 -11.70 -2.84
N ASN A 77 8.70 -11.37 -2.80
CA ASN A 77 8.19 -10.21 -2.06
C ASN A 77 8.32 -10.39 -0.55
N ILE A 78 8.08 -11.59 -0.02
CA ILE A 78 8.31 -11.91 1.38
C ILE A 78 9.81 -11.77 1.70
N GLY A 79 10.69 -12.35 0.89
CA GLY A 79 12.15 -12.26 1.07
C GLY A 79 12.66 -10.81 1.05
N LEU A 80 12.17 -10.00 0.11
CA LEU A 80 12.50 -8.58 0.04
C LEU A 80 11.97 -7.81 1.26
N THR A 81 10.73 -8.09 1.67
CA THR A 81 10.13 -7.49 2.88
C THR A 81 10.94 -7.82 4.14
N PHE A 82 11.36 -9.08 4.31
CA PHE A 82 12.23 -9.48 5.42
C PHE A 82 13.61 -8.84 5.33
N SER A 83 14.18 -8.68 4.13
CA SER A 83 15.46 -7.97 3.95
C SER A 83 15.35 -6.51 4.39
N LEU A 84 14.29 -5.81 3.99
CA LEU A 84 14.03 -4.43 4.43
C LEU A 84 13.77 -4.35 5.95
N PHE A 85 13.12 -5.35 6.54
CA PHE A 85 12.97 -5.47 7.99
C PHE A 85 14.32 -5.63 8.70
N LEU A 86 15.20 -6.51 8.21
CA LEU A 86 16.54 -6.71 8.76
C LEU A 86 17.43 -5.47 8.62
N MET A 87 17.23 -4.68 7.56
CA MET A 87 17.86 -3.35 7.40
C MET A 87 17.29 -2.27 8.34
N GLY A 88 16.23 -2.58 9.09
CA GLY A 88 15.55 -1.64 9.99
C GLY A 88 14.62 -0.65 9.28
N TRP A 89 14.35 -0.85 7.99
CA TRP A 89 13.49 0.02 7.19
C TRP A 89 12.01 -0.30 7.39
N ILE A 90 11.67 -1.54 7.74
CA ILE A 90 10.33 -1.95 8.16
C ILE A 90 10.41 -2.25 9.65
N ASP A 91 9.46 -1.73 10.44
CA ASP A 91 9.35 -2.07 11.85
C ASP A 91 8.53 -3.36 12.04
N ARG A 92 8.66 -3.95 13.23
CA ARG A 92 7.99 -5.22 13.53
C ARG A 92 6.48 -5.16 13.37
N LYS A 93 5.81 -4.09 13.82
CA LYS A 93 4.35 -4.00 13.75
C LYS A 93 3.88 -3.93 12.30
N THR A 94 4.56 -3.13 11.49
CA THR A 94 4.27 -3.03 10.06
C THR A 94 4.49 -4.36 9.35
N LEU A 95 5.59 -5.09 9.65
CA LEU A 95 5.84 -6.43 9.11
C LEU A 95 4.74 -7.41 9.52
N THR A 96 4.44 -7.52 10.82
CA THR A 96 3.42 -8.43 11.34
C THR A 96 2.05 -8.15 10.71
N LEU A 97 1.66 -6.87 10.65
CA LEU A 97 0.40 -6.45 10.03
C LEU A 97 0.38 -6.80 8.54
N ALA A 98 1.43 -6.50 7.80
CA ALA A 98 1.54 -6.81 6.38
C ALA A 98 1.36 -8.32 6.12
N LEU A 99 1.99 -9.17 6.93
CA LEU A 99 1.92 -10.63 6.79
C LEU A 99 0.53 -11.22 7.08
N ILE A 100 -0.27 -10.60 7.94
CA ILE A 100 -1.64 -11.07 8.24
C ILE A 100 -2.71 -10.44 7.37
N TRP A 101 -2.37 -9.45 6.55
CA TRP A 101 -3.35 -8.64 5.84
C TRP A 101 -3.62 -9.20 4.44
N PRO A 102 -4.87 -9.60 4.11
CA PRO A 102 -5.18 -10.27 2.85
C PRO A 102 -4.72 -9.51 1.61
N LEU A 103 -5.01 -8.20 1.54
CA LEU A 103 -4.60 -7.38 0.40
C LEU A 103 -3.07 -7.45 0.16
N THR A 104 -2.25 -7.46 1.21
CA THR A 104 -0.79 -7.60 1.08
C THR A 104 -0.42 -8.91 0.39
N ILE A 105 -0.98 -10.02 0.87
CA ILE A 105 -0.62 -11.36 0.41
C ILE A 105 -1.05 -11.57 -1.03
N PHE A 106 -2.20 -10.99 -1.39
CA PHE A 106 -2.66 -10.95 -2.76
C PHE A 106 -1.73 -10.16 -3.67
N LEU A 107 -1.32 -8.95 -3.29
CA LEU A 107 -0.38 -8.15 -4.10
C LEU A 107 0.98 -8.83 -4.23
N PHE A 108 1.47 -9.45 -3.15
CA PHE A 108 2.75 -10.13 -3.14
C PHE A 108 2.78 -11.37 -4.04
N SER A 109 1.64 -12.02 -4.21
CA SER A 109 1.53 -13.24 -5.00
C SER A 109 1.03 -13.01 -6.42
N LYS A 110 0.76 -11.77 -6.84
CA LYS A 110 0.07 -11.50 -8.10
C LYS A 110 0.96 -10.79 -9.11
N ILE A 111 0.87 -11.19 -10.37
CA ILE A 111 1.73 -10.66 -11.42
C ILE A 111 1.26 -9.27 -11.86
N TYR A 112 2.11 -8.29 -11.59
CA TYR A 112 1.94 -6.91 -12.00
C TYR A 112 3.31 -6.38 -12.40
N TRP A 113 3.42 -5.43 -13.33
CA TRP A 113 4.75 -4.93 -13.71
C TRP A 113 5.48 -4.31 -12.51
N GLU A 114 4.74 -3.81 -11.52
CA GLU A 114 5.24 -3.13 -10.33
C GLU A 114 5.49 -4.05 -9.13
N PHE A 115 5.50 -5.37 -9.30
CA PHE A 115 5.49 -6.33 -8.19
C PHE A 115 6.62 -6.08 -7.17
N TYR A 116 7.79 -5.64 -7.62
CA TYR A 116 8.96 -5.37 -6.78
C TYR A 116 8.84 -4.08 -5.95
N VAL A 117 7.88 -3.20 -6.26
CA VAL A 117 7.67 -1.94 -5.55
C VAL A 117 6.91 -2.16 -4.24
N PHE A 118 6.04 -3.18 -4.17
CA PHE A 118 5.16 -3.38 -3.02
C PHE A 118 5.91 -3.42 -1.68
N PRO A 119 6.99 -4.21 -1.49
CA PRO A 119 7.69 -4.25 -0.21
C PRO A 119 8.20 -2.89 0.29
N PHE A 120 8.56 -1.98 -0.62
CA PHE A 120 9.01 -0.65 -0.25
C PHE A 120 7.86 0.23 0.30
N ALA A 121 6.60 -0.05 -0.05
CA ALA A 121 5.44 0.66 0.47
C ALA A 121 5.23 0.40 1.98
N LEU A 122 5.83 -0.67 2.51
CA LEU A 122 5.78 -1.06 3.92
C LEU A 122 6.86 -0.41 4.79
N ILE A 123 7.71 0.44 4.23
CA ILE A 123 8.76 1.09 5.02
C ILE A 123 8.12 1.90 6.16
N ARG A 124 8.70 1.82 7.35
CA ARG A 124 8.22 2.52 8.55
C ARG A 124 8.25 4.03 8.37
N ILE A 125 7.30 4.74 8.96
CA ILE A 125 7.16 6.21 8.82
C ILE A 125 7.72 6.99 10.02
N ASP A 126 7.97 6.31 11.14
CA ASP A 126 8.45 6.86 12.40
C ASP A 126 9.99 6.86 12.54
N GLY A 127 10.72 6.51 11.48
CA GLY A 127 12.20 6.54 11.48
C GLY A 127 12.79 7.94 11.65
N ASP A 128 14.11 8.03 11.76
CA ASP A 128 14.80 9.33 11.81
C ASP A 128 14.89 9.99 10.41
N LYS A 129 15.43 11.21 10.36
CA LYS A 129 15.59 11.93 9.09
C LYS A 129 16.57 11.21 8.15
N LYS A 130 17.61 10.58 8.70
CA LYS A 130 18.64 9.88 7.91
C LYS A 130 18.03 8.71 7.16
N LEU A 131 17.17 7.93 7.83
CA LEU A 131 16.43 6.85 7.21
C LEU A 131 15.57 7.36 6.05
N ASP A 132 14.78 8.42 6.26
CA ASP A 132 13.93 8.95 5.18
C ASP A 132 14.75 9.46 3.99
N PHE A 133 15.91 10.10 4.22
CA PHE A 133 16.81 10.47 3.13
C PHE A 133 17.35 9.26 2.37
N ALA A 134 17.78 8.21 3.08
CA ALA A 134 18.25 6.98 2.45
C ALA A 134 17.14 6.30 1.62
N VAL A 135 15.92 6.27 2.16
CA VAL A 135 14.73 5.74 1.46
C VAL A 135 14.42 6.60 0.22
N LEU A 136 14.42 7.93 0.33
CA LEU A 136 14.18 8.82 -0.81
C LEU A 136 15.21 8.64 -1.91
N ILE A 137 16.49 8.51 -1.58
CA ILE A 137 17.55 8.25 -2.56
C ILE A 137 17.29 6.90 -3.24
N THR A 138 16.99 5.87 -2.46
CA THR A 138 16.74 4.52 -2.99
C THR A 138 15.53 4.50 -3.92
N LEU A 139 14.41 5.10 -3.50
CA LEU A 139 13.21 5.22 -4.34
C LEU A 139 13.49 6.05 -5.60
N SER A 140 14.27 7.13 -5.50
CA SER A 140 14.63 7.94 -6.67
C SER A 140 15.46 7.14 -7.68
N VAL A 141 16.43 6.34 -7.21
CA VAL A 141 17.23 5.45 -8.08
C VAL A 141 16.34 4.39 -8.72
N LEU A 142 15.45 3.75 -7.95
CA LEU A 142 14.50 2.77 -8.50
C LEU A 142 13.56 3.41 -9.53
N TYR A 143 13.07 4.62 -9.29
CA TYR A 143 12.25 5.34 -10.26
C TYR A 143 13.02 5.65 -11.54
N LEU A 144 14.30 6.07 -11.45
CA LEU A 144 15.11 6.32 -12.63
C LEU A 144 15.32 5.06 -13.47
N LEU A 145 15.53 3.91 -12.81
CA LEU A 145 15.78 2.63 -13.48
C LEU A 145 14.52 2.04 -14.12
N PHE A 146 13.39 2.07 -13.41
CA PHE A 146 12.20 1.34 -13.81
C PHE A 146 11.04 2.22 -14.29
N GLN A 147 11.10 3.54 -14.06
CA GLN A 147 10.09 4.52 -14.46
C GLN A 147 8.68 4.21 -13.94
N GLU A 148 8.59 3.53 -12.79
CA GLU A 148 7.34 3.05 -12.23
C GLU A 148 6.61 4.16 -11.43
N GLY A 149 5.34 4.40 -11.80
CA GLY A 149 4.52 5.46 -11.22
C GLY A 149 4.29 5.32 -9.71
N ASN A 150 4.16 4.08 -9.20
CA ASN A 150 3.98 3.79 -7.77
C ASN A 150 5.12 4.35 -6.92
N ILE A 151 6.33 4.41 -7.48
CA ILE A 151 7.50 4.91 -6.78
C ILE A 151 7.39 6.43 -6.58
N VAL A 152 6.84 7.17 -7.54
CA VAL A 152 6.62 8.62 -7.43
C VAL A 152 5.69 8.96 -6.27
N LEU A 153 4.62 8.17 -6.13
CA LEU A 153 3.66 8.29 -5.03
C LEU A 153 4.34 8.10 -3.68
N MET A 154 5.20 7.08 -3.57
CA MET A 154 5.95 6.81 -2.35
C MET A 154 7.00 7.88 -2.05
N ILE A 155 7.67 8.42 -3.08
CA ILE A 155 8.59 9.55 -2.95
C ILE A 155 7.84 10.76 -2.38
N ALA A 156 6.69 11.11 -2.96
CA ALA A 156 5.89 12.23 -2.49
C ALA A 156 5.43 12.04 -1.03
N PHE A 157 4.95 10.84 -0.68
CA PHE A 157 4.62 10.51 0.71
C PHE A 157 5.81 10.70 1.65
N ARG A 158 6.99 10.20 1.26
CA ARG A 158 8.23 10.37 2.03
C ARG A 158 8.65 11.83 2.15
N LEU A 159 8.49 12.64 1.12
CA LEU A 159 8.78 14.08 1.17
C LEU A 159 7.88 14.80 2.16
N VAL A 160 6.58 14.47 2.20
CA VAL A 160 5.65 15.05 3.18
C VAL A 160 6.05 14.64 4.60
N ILE A 161 6.34 13.36 4.85
CA ILE A 161 6.80 12.87 6.16
C ILE A 161 8.11 13.55 6.58
N LEU A 162 9.06 13.71 5.65
CA LEU A 162 10.33 14.39 5.90
C LEU A 162 10.10 15.86 6.29
N GLY A 163 9.20 16.56 5.60
CA GLY A 163 8.77 17.92 5.95
C GLY A 163 8.22 18.03 7.37
N GLN A 164 7.44 17.04 7.81
CA GLN A 164 6.96 16.96 9.20
C GLN A 164 8.10 16.81 10.20
N LYS A 165 9.13 16.02 9.87
CA LYS A 165 10.34 15.85 10.71
C LYS A 165 11.19 17.11 10.78
N PHE A 166 11.08 18.03 9.82
CA PHE A 166 11.67 19.37 9.90
C PHE A 166 10.87 20.37 10.73
N GLY A 167 9.72 19.96 11.29
CA GLY A 167 8.89 20.77 12.18
C GLY A 167 7.56 21.19 11.56
N TYR A 168 7.35 20.97 10.27
CA TYR A 168 6.14 21.35 9.54
C TYR A 168 5.03 20.30 9.64
N LYS A 169 4.70 19.89 10.87
CA LYS A 169 3.79 18.75 11.14
C LYS A 169 2.45 18.83 10.39
N TYR A 170 1.82 20.00 10.38
CA TYR A 170 0.54 20.24 9.70
C TYR A 170 0.70 20.98 8.38
N LEU A 171 1.68 21.88 8.28
CA LEU A 171 1.89 22.68 7.08
C LEU A 171 2.32 21.82 5.88
N SER A 172 3.19 20.83 6.09
CA SER A 172 3.67 19.97 5.00
C SER A 172 2.55 19.18 4.30
N PRO A 173 1.66 18.45 5.01
CA PRO A 173 0.55 17.76 4.34
C PRO A 173 -0.46 18.73 3.71
N ILE A 174 -0.78 19.86 4.37
CA ILE A 174 -1.69 20.87 3.82
C ILE A 174 -1.12 21.47 2.53
N ALA A 175 0.16 21.83 2.52
CA ALA A 175 0.83 22.38 1.34
C ALA A 175 0.83 21.38 0.18
N PHE A 176 1.03 20.09 0.47
CA PHE A 176 0.96 19.05 -0.57
C PHE A 176 -0.45 18.89 -1.14
N ALA A 177 -1.48 18.87 -0.28
CA ALA A 177 -2.87 18.79 -0.74
C ALA A 177 -3.25 20.00 -1.60
N LEU A 178 -2.87 21.22 -1.17
CA LEU A 178 -3.06 22.44 -1.94
C LEU A 178 -2.33 22.40 -3.28
N PHE A 179 -1.09 21.90 -3.30
CA PHE A 179 -0.35 21.70 -4.54
C PHE A 179 -1.08 20.74 -5.48
N GLY A 180 -1.58 19.60 -4.98
CA GLY A 180 -2.34 18.63 -5.77
C GLY A 180 -3.57 19.24 -6.42
N VAL A 181 -4.37 19.99 -5.65
CA VAL A 181 -5.58 20.70 -6.16
C VAL A 181 -5.20 21.75 -7.20
N LEU A 182 -4.21 22.60 -6.91
CA LEU A 182 -3.78 23.66 -7.84
C LEU A 182 -3.20 23.09 -9.13
N ALA A 183 -2.43 22.00 -9.03
CA ALA A 183 -1.90 21.32 -10.19
C ALA A 183 -3.03 20.64 -10.98
N GLY A 184 -4.03 20.01 -10.33
CA GLY A 184 -5.23 19.49 -10.99
C GLY A 184 -5.96 20.56 -11.81
N ILE A 185 -6.24 21.73 -11.22
CA ILE A 185 -6.83 22.89 -11.91
C ILE A 185 -5.97 23.32 -13.10
N ALA A 186 -4.65 23.39 -12.93
CA ALA A 186 -3.75 23.76 -14.01
C ALA A 186 -3.68 22.69 -15.14
N VAL A 187 -3.94 21.41 -14.86
CA VAL A 187 -4.12 20.38 -15.90
C VAL A 187 -5.42 20.63 -16.67
N GLU A 188 -6.53 20.89 -15.98
CA GLU A 188 -7.83 21.18 -16.61
C GLU A 188 -7.79 22.43 -17.50
N LEU A 189 -7.08 23.47 -17.06
CA LEU A 189 -6.86 24.69 -17.84
C LEU A 189 -5.87 24.51 -18.99
N GLY A 190 -5.33 23.31 -19.20
CA GLY A 190 -4.38 23.00 -20.26
C GLY A 190 -2.99 23.63 -20.10
N ILE A 191 -2.68 24.21 -18.93
CA ILE A 191 -1.42 24.93 -18.67
C ILE A 191 -0.22 23.98 -18.83
N PHE A 192 -0.34 22.75 -18.35
CA PHE A 192 0.74 21.77 -18.41
C PHE A 192 0.99 21.18 -19.81
N SER A 193 0.05 21.29 -20.75
CA SER A 193 0.27 20.86 -22.14
C SER A 193 1.40 21.64 -22.83
N SER A 194 1.73 22.83 -22.30
CA SER A 194 2.79 23.70 -22.79
C SER A 194 4.16 23.48 -22.14
N LEU A 195 4.26 22.63 -21.11
CA LEU A 195 5.51 22.36 -20.39
C LEU A 195 6.11 21.01 -20.81
N PRO A 196 7.26 20.97 -21.52
CA PRO A 196 7.76 19.76 -22.17
C PRO A 196 8.01 18.56 -21.25
N LEU A 197 8.50 18.79 -20.03
CA LEU A 197 8.86 17.72 -19.08
C LEU A 197 7.68 17.30 -18.20
N VAL A 198 6.90 18.27 -17.72
CA VAL A 198 5.79 18.01 -16.80
C VAL A 198 4.55 17.55 -17.58
N GLY A 199 4.34 18.11 -18.77
CA GLY A 199 3.23 17.77 -19.64
C GLY A 199 3.25 16.32 -20.11
N GLN A 200 4.42 15.72 -20.39
CA GLN A 200 4.50 14.32 -20.80
C GLN A 200 4.14 13.34 -19.68
N GLN A 201 4.57 13.61 -18.44
CA GLN A 201 4.25 12.75 -17.30
C GLN A 201 2.80 12.91 -16.87
N ILE A 202 2.30 14.16 -16.83
CA ILE A 202 0.88 14.43 -16.59
C ILE A 202 0.02 13.83 -17.71
N ALA A 203 0.45 13.87 -18.98
CA ALA A 203 -0.28 13.29 -20.10
C ALA A 203 -0.50 11.78 -19.93
N ARG A 204 0.51 11.04 -19.43
CA ARG A 204 0.39 9.61 -19.12
C ARG A 204 -0.70 9.34 -18.09
N PHE A 205 -0.83 10.20 -17.08
CA PHE A 205 -1.86 10.10 -16.05
C PHE A 205 -3.22 10.65 -16.51
N SER A 206 -3.22 11.65 -17.38
CA SER A 206 -4.41 12.25 -17.96
C SER A 206 -5.16 11.28 -18.86
N TRP A 207 -4.51 10.28 -19.46
CA TRP A 207 -5.23 9.25 -20.24
C TRP A 207 -6.22 8.47 -19.35
N THR A 208 -5.83 8.12 -18.12
CA THR A 208 -6.72 7.45 -17.17
C THR A 208 -7.90 8.33 -16.79
N ARG A 209 -7.63 9.62 -16.56
CA ARG A 209 -8.65 10.63 -16.26
C ARG A 209 -9.58 10.88 -17.46
N ASP A 210 -9.04 11.21 -18.62
CA ASP A 210 -9.77 11.77 -19.75
C ASP A 210 -10.38 10.69 -20.66
N VAL A 211 -9.84 9.47 -20.66
CA VAL A 211 -10.26 8.38 -21.56
C VAL A 211 -10.81 7.18 -20.80
N ALA A 212 -10.12 6.71 -19.75
CA ALA A 212 -10.53 5.49 -19.07
C ALA A 212 -11.72 5.73 -18.13
N ASN A 213 -11.80 6.87 -17.44
CA ASN A 213 -12.84 7.18 -16.47
C ASN A 213 -13.07 8.71 -16.30
N PRO A 214 -13.66 9.39 -17.31
CA PRO A 214 -13.87 10.84 -17.31
C PRO A 214 -14.84 11.36 -16.24
N ASP A 215 -15.78 10.52 -15.78
CA ASP A 215 -16.82 10.91 -14.82
C ASP A 215 -16.45 10.62 -13.36
N TYR A 216 -15.21 10.19 -13.10
CA TYR A 216 -14.81 9.68 -11.78
C TYR A 216 -14.67 10.78 -10.75
N SER A 217 -15.22 10.56 -9.55
CA SER A 217 -15.21 11.54 -8.45
C SER A 217 -14.28 11.15 -7.29
N LEU A 218 -13.87 12.14 -6.49
CA LEU A 218 -13.16 11.92 -5.22
C LEU A 218 -13.96 11.01 -4.26
N ILE A 219 -15.29 11.14 -4.25
CA ILE A 219 -16.18 10.32 -3.42
C ILE A 219 -16.10 8.84 -3.85
N GLU A 220 -16.05 8.59 -5.16
CA GLU A 220 -15.90 7.25 -5.70
C GLU A 220 -14.54 6.65 -5.35
N SER A 221 -13.46 7.46 -5.41
CA SER A 221 -12.11 7.05 -4.97
C SER A 221 -12.08 6.64 -3.50
N ILE A 222 -12.73 7.42 -2.63
CA ILE A 222 -12.88 7.10 -1.20
C ILE A 222 -13.69 5.81 -1.03
N THR A 223 -14.74 5.62 -1.82
CA THR A 223 -15.58 4.41 -1.77
C THR A 223 -14.79 3.18 -2.22
N VAL A 224 -14.00 3.29 -3.28
CA VAL A 224 -13.09 2.22 -3.75
C VAL A 224 -12.00 1.94 -2.71
N PHE A 225 -11.44 2.96 -2.08
CA PHE A 225 -10.52 2.79 -0.95
C PHE A 225 -11.15 1.96 0.17
N PHE A 226 -12.32 2.35 0.65
CA PHE A 226 -12.97 1.65 1.76
C PHE A 226 -13.44 0.24 1.39
N THR A 227 -13.96 0.05 0.18
CA THR A 227 -14.40 -1.29 -0.29
C THR A 227 -13.22 -2.24 -0.50
N SER A 228 -12.04 -1.70 -0.83
CA SER A 228 -10.82 -2.46 -1.12
C SER A 228 -9.81 -2.48 0.02
N PHE A 229 -10.15 -1.86 1.15
CA PHE A 229 -9.23 -1.60 2.26
C PHE A 229 -8.64 -2.88 2.84
N HIS A 230 -9.47 -3.92 2.98
CA HIS A 230 -9.08 -5.18 3.59
C HIS A 230 -8.62 -6.22 2.56
N PHE A 231 -9.33 -6.29 1.42
CA PHE A 231 -9.01 -7.16 0.29
C PHE A 231 -9.79 -6.65 -0.93
N PHE A 232 -9.26 -6.88 -2.13
CA PHE A 232 -9.92 -6.51 -3.37
C PHE A 232 -10.06 -7.75 -4.26
N THR A 233 -11.29 -8.21 -4.46
CA THR A 233 -11.60 -9.21 -5.48
C THR A 233 -12.05 -8.54 -6.78
N GLN A 234 -12.14 -9.32 -7.86
CA GLN A 234 -12.61 -8.78 -9.14
C GLN A 234 -14.03 -8.22 -9.04
N HIS A 235 -14.30 -7.12 -9.75
CA HIS A 235 -15.59 -6.42 -9.74
C HIS A 235 -16.80 -7.28 -10.15
N TYR A 236 -16.59 -8.42 -10.81
CA TYR A 236 -17.67 -9.32 -11.24
C TYR A 236 -18.11 -10.32 -10.14
N LEU A 237 -17.34 -10.42 -9.06
CA LEU A 237 -17.75 -11.14 -7.85
C LEU A 237 -18.60 -10.22 -6.97
N LEU A 238 -19.28 -10.79 -5.99
CA LEU A 238 -20.12 -10.16 -4.98
C LEU A 238 -19.29 -9.16 -4.17
N TRP A 239 -19.17 -7.95 -4.69
CA TRP A 239 -18.43 -6.83 -4.09
C TRP A 239 -18.91 -6.51 -2.67
N TRP A 240 -20.16 -6.86 -2.33
CA TRP A 240 -20.72 -6.65 -1.01
C TRP A 240 -20.01 -7.46 0.07
N ILE A 241 -19.40 -8.61 -0.27
CA ILE A 241 -18.58 -9.38 0.69
C ILE A 241 -17.35 -8.57 1.09
N ASP A 242 -16.66 -7.97 0.10
CA ASP A 242 -15.49 -7.10 0.35
C ASP A 242 -15.87 -5.87 1.18
N PHE A 243 -17.03 -5.29 0.88
CA PHE A 243 -17.59 -4.17 1.64
C PHE A 243 -17.92 -4.54 3.09
N VAL A 244 -18.61 -5.66 3.33
CA VAL A 244 -18.98 -6.12 4.69
C VAL A 244 -17.74 -6.36 5.53
N PHE A 245 -16.75 -7.08 5.01
CA PHE A 245 -15.52 -7.33 5.76
C PHE A 245 -14.70 -6.06 5.98
N SER A 246 -14.66 -5.14 5.00
CA SER A 246 -14.00 -3.85 5.18
C SER A 246 -14.68 -3.00 6.25
N ILE A 247 -16.02 -3.03 6.36
CA ILE A 247 -16.76 -2.41 7.47
C ILE A 247 -16.41 -3.08 8.80
N LEU A 248 -16.45 -4.41 8.88
CA LEU A 248 -16.16 -5.13 10.12
C LEU A 248 -14.75 -4.82 10.65
N VAL A 249 -13.76 -4.80 9.76
CA VAL A 249 -12.38 -4.45 10.10
C VAL A 249 -12.27 -2.98 10.51
N SER A 250 -12.91 -2.06 9.78
CA SER A 250 -12.93 -0.63 10.13
C SER A 250 -13.57 -0.41 11.50
N LEU A 251 -14.72 -1.04 11.77
CA LEU A 251 -15.40 -0.99 13.08
C LEU A 251 -14.52 -1.58 14.18
N TYR A 252 -13.87 -2.72 13.92
CA TYR A 252 -12.95 -3.34 14.88
C TYR A 252 -11.79 -2.39 15.24
N ILE A 253 -11.16 -1.80 14.23
CA ILE A 253 -10.08 -0.81 14.42
C ILE A 253 -10.62 0.38 15.21
N MET A 254 -11.78 0.92 14.84
CA MET A 254 -12.37 2.09 15.50
C MET A 254 -12.74 1.85 16.97
N ILE A 255 -13.27 0.68 17.30
CA ILE A 255 -13.76 0.36 18.64
C ILE A 255 -12.62 -0.08 19.57
N PHE A 256 -11.72 -0.94 19.06
CA PHE A 256 -10.75 -1.66 19.91
C PHE A 256 -9.31 -1.18 19.77
N CYS A 257 -8.91 -0.68 18.60
CA CYS A 257 -7.53 -0.27 18.33
C CYS A 257 -7.33 1.25 18.53
N LEU A 258 -8.33 2.06 18.15
CA LEU A 258 -8.23 3.52 18.20
C LEU A 258 -8.51 4.06 19.60
N SER A 259 -7.47 4.61 20.24
CA SER A 259 -7.63 5.51 21.38
C SER A 259 -7.57 6.97 20.92
N LYS A 260 -8.35 7.86 21.56
CA LYS A 260 -8.31 9.32 21.30
C LYS A 260 -6.89 9.89 21.42
N LYS A 261 -6.10 9.37 22.37
CA LYS A 261 -4.69 9.75 22.57
C LYS A 261 -3.83 9.33 21.37
N SER A 262 -3.94 8.08 20.93
CA SER A 262 -3.18 7.57 19.77
C SER A 262 -3.52 8.33 18.48
N ILE A 263 -4.81 8.60 18.22
CA ILE A 263 -5.23 9.40 17.06
C ILE A 263 -4.58 10.78 17.09
N ARG A 264 -4.59 11.46 18.24
CA ARG A 264 -4.01 12.80 18.37
C ARG A 264 -2.49 12.80 18.17
N GLU A 265 -1.80 11.80 18.71
CA GLU A 265 -0.35 11.65 18.60
C GLU A 265 0.09 11.39 17.14
N ASN A 266 -0.69 10.60 16.40
CA ASN A 266 -0.39 10.18 15.03
C ASN A 266 -1.12 10.99 13.94
N MET A 267 -1.89 12.02 14.33
CA MET A 267 -2.67 12.85 13.40
C MET A 267 -1.83 13.42 12.25
N PRO A 268 -0.59 13.91 12.46
CA PRO A 268 0.23 14.38 11.34
C PRO A 268 0.43 13.32 10.27
N GLN A 269 0.72 12.07 10.65
CA GLN A 269 0.96 10.97 9.73
C GLN A 269 -0.32 10.57 8.98
N ILE A 270 -1.47 10.57 9.65
CA ILE A 270 -2.78 10.38 9.01
C ILE A 270 -3.01 11.47 7.96
N LEU A 271 -2.77 12.73 8.30
CA LEU A 271 -2.94 13.86 7.39
C LEU A 271 -1.98 13.78 6.20
N ALA A 272 -0.74 13.30 6.38
CA ALA A 272 0.19 13.06 5.28
C ALA A 272 -0.34 12.02 4.30
N PHE A 273 -0.89 10.91 4.82
CA PHE A 273 -1.50 9.88 4.00
C PHE A 273 -2.69 10.43 3.22
N ILE A 274 -3.63 11.09 3.90
CA ILE A 274 -4.82 11.67 3.27
C ILE A 274 -4.43 12.72 2.23
N ALA A 275 -3.48 13.61 2.55
CA ALA A 275 -3.04 14.65 1.63
C ALA A 275 -2.44 14.08 0.35
N VAL A 276 -1.63 13.03 0.47
CA VAL A 276 -1.01 12.37 -0.68
C VAL A 276 -2.04 11.60 -1.50
N PHE A 277 -2.94 10.88 -0.82
CA PHE A 277 -4.06 10.19 -1.46
C PHE A 277 -4.93 11.16 -2.26
N VAL A 278 -5.41 12.25 -1.64
CA VAL A 278 -6.22 13.27 -2.33
C VAL A 278 -5.42 13.93 -3.45
N GLY A 279 -4.20 14.40 -3.17
CA GLY A 279 -3.40 15.13 -4.15
C GLY A 279 -3.11 14.33 -5.42
N PHE A 280 -2.77 13.04 -5.31
CA PHE A 280 -2.57 12.20 -6.49
C PHE A 280 -3.89 11.73 -7.11
N THR A 281 -4.97 11.59 -6.34
CA THR A 281 -6.31 11.31 -6.89
C THR A 281 -6.72 12.42 -7.85
N GLU A 282 -6.61 13.68 -7.41
CA GLU A 282 -6.89 14.87 -8.23
C GLU A 282 -5.99 14.96 -9.48
N LEU A 283 -4.70 14.59 -9.35
CA LEU A 283 -3.75 14.73 -10.46
C LEU A 283 -3.87 13.66 -11.52
N THR A 284 -4.27 12.45 -11.14
CA THR A 284 -4.06 11.28 -11.99
C THR A 284 -5.30 10.44 -12.20
N HIS A 285 -6.30 10.53 -11.31
CA HIS A 285 -7.41 9.56 -11.20
C HIS A 285 -6.93 8.08 -11.08
N VAL A 286 -5.61 7.84 -10.92
CA VAL A 286 -4.99 6.51 -11.00
C VAL A 286 -5.22 5.68 -9.73
N PHE A 287 -5.66 6.29 -8.63
CA PHE A 287 -6.03 5.59 -7.41
C PHE A 287 -7.24 4.65 -7.52
N GLN A 288 -7.85 4.53 -8.70
CA GLN A 288 -8.82 3.49 -9.00
C GLN A 288 -8.30 2.07 -8.74
N ASN A 289 -6.98 1.86 -8.73
CA ASN A 289 -6.41 0.56 -8.42
C ASN A 289 -6.17 0.39 -6.91
N ALA A 290 -6.87 -0.57 -6.29
CA ALA A 290 -6.72 -0.88 -4.87
C ALA A 290 -5.27 -1.11 -4.41
N ARG A 291 -4.39 -1.53 -5.34
CA ARG A 291 -2.95 -1.76 -5.10
C ARG A 291 -2.24 -0.50 -4.59
N TYR A 292 -2.66 0.66 -5.06
CA TYR A 292 -2.06 1.93 -4.64
C TYR A 292 -2.26 2.20 -3.16
N TYR A 293 -3.29 1.62 -2.53
CA TYR A 293 -3.54 1.83 -1.11
C TYR A 293 -2.51 1.14 -0.22
N PHE A 294 -1.71 0.23 -0.74
CA PHE A 294 -0.80 -0.58 0.04
C PHE A 294 0.14 0.18 1.00
N PHE A 295 0.49 1.44 0.70
CA PHE A 295 1.29 2.29 1.60
C PHE A 295 0.51 2.83 2.83
N PHE A 296 -0.77 2.48 3.03
CA PHE A 296 -1.50 2.78 4.28
C PHE A 296 -1.06 1.85 5.43
N ILE A 297 -0.53 0.66 5.15
CA ILE A 297 -0.20 -0.35 6.17
C ILE A 297 0.75 0.21 7.26
N PRO A 298 1.82 0.95 6.93
CA PRO A 298 2.64 1.62 7.94
C PRO A 298 1.87 2.60 8.83
N VAL A 299 0.91 3.34 8.26
CA VAL A 299 0.06 4.28 9.01
C VAL A 299 -0.89 3.50 9.92
N LEU A 300 -1.50 2.44 9.42
CA LEU A 300 -2.40 1.59 10.18
C LEU A 300 -1.68 0.90 11.36
N SER A 301 -0.42 0.49 11.16
CA SER A 301 0.40 -0.15 12.21
C SER A 301 0.59 0.72 13.46
N LEU A 302 0.47 2.05 13.34
CA LEU A 302 0.57 2.99 14.46
C LEU A 302 -0.57 2.83 15.47
N PHE A 303 -1.71 2.28 15.02
CA PHE A 303 -2.93 2.15 15.81
C PHE A 303 -3.17 0.75 16.34
N ILE A 304 -2.56 -0.26 15.71
CA ILE A 304 -2.80 -1.67 16.03
C ILE A 304 -1.79 -2.13 17.09
N ASN A 305 -2.30 -2.79 18.14
CA ASN A 305 -1.45 -3.45 19.13
C ASN A 305 -1.25 -4.92 18.75
N SER A 306 -0.20 -5.55 19.30
CA SER A 306 0.10 -6.95 18.98
C SER A 306 -1.07 -7.90 19.28
N LYS A 307 -1.79 -7.68 20.39
CA LYS A 307 -2.98 -8.47 20.77
C LYS A 307 -4.12 -8.41 19.73
N ASP A 308 -4.18 -7.34 18.96
CA ASP A 308 -5.26 -7.09 17.98
C ASP A 308 -4.93 -7.77 16.64
N MET A 309 -3.70 -8.28 16.44
CA MET A 309 -3.27 -8.97 15.23
C MET A 309 -4.00 -10.31 15.03
N VAL A 310 -4.27 -11.05 16.10
CA VAL A 310 -4.98 -12.33 16.02
C VAL A 310 -6.41 -12.16 15.50
N PRO A 311 -7.29 -11.34 16.11
CA PRO A 311 -8.65 -11.15 15.59
C PRO A 311 -8.67 -10.56 14.18
N LEU A 312 -7.75 -9.66 13.84
CA LEU A 312 -7.62 -9.14 12.48
C LEU A 312 -7.23 -10.24 11.47
N SER A 313 -6.31 -11.15 11.84
CA SER A 313 -5.95 -12.29 10.99
C SER A 313 -7.12 -13.25 10.78
N LEU A 314 -7.95 -13.47 11.80
CA LEU A 314 -9.14 -14.30 11.69
C LEU A 314 -10.17 -13.67 10.76
N LEU A 315 -10.40 -12.35 10.87
CA LEU A 315 -11.25 -11.63 9.92
C LEU A 315 -10.72 -11.74 8.49
N GLY A 316 -9.40 -11.64 8.31
CA GLY A 316 -8.78 -11.81 6.99
C GLY A 316 -8.96 -13.22 6.41
N ILE A 317 -8.74 -14.26 7.21
CA ILE A 317 -8.96 -15.66 6.78
C ILE A 317 -10.44 -15.90 6.45
N LEU A 318 -11.36 -15.41 7.29
CA LEU A 318 -12.80 -15.52 7.07
C LEU A 318 -13.22 -14.79 5.79
N HIS A 319 -12.65 -13.62 5.52
CA HIS A 319 -12.92 -12.86 4.30
C HIS A 319 -12.50 -13.66 3.07
N VAL A 320 -11.25 -14.13 3.02
CA VAL A 320 -10.73 -14.92 1.90
C VAL A 320 -11.53 -16.20 1.69
N THR A 321 -11.92 -16.88 2.78
CA THR A 321 -12.71 -18.11 2.72
C THR A 321 -14.13 -17.85 2.21
N ALA A 322 -14.80 -16.81 2.72
CA ALA A 322 -16.13 -16.42 2.26
C ALA A 322 -16.14 -16.08 0.76
N LYS A 323 -15.09 -15.36 0.32
CA LYS A 323 -14.87 -15.09 -1.10
C LYS A 323 -14.54 -16.35 -1.90
N GLY A 324 -13.79 -17.27 -1.33
CA GLY A 324 -13.47 -18.52 -1.99
C GLY A 324 -14.66 -19.46 -2.21
N ILE A 325 -15.61 -19.46 -1.27
CA ILE A 325 -16.89 -20.18 -1.44
C ILE A 325 -17.68 -19.60 -2.60
N GLU A 326 -17.71 -18.28 -2.73
CA GLU A 326 -18.38 -17.60 -3.84
C GLU A 326 -17.83 -18.02 -5.20
N THR A 327 -16.50 -18.09 -5.34
CA THR A 327 -15.84 -18.47 -6.59
C THR A 327 -15.99 -19.94 -6.95
N GLY A 328 -16.38 -20.79 -6.00
CA GLY A 328 -16.64 -22.21 -6.21
C GLY A 328 -18.09 -22.55 -6.57
N ILE A 329 -19.00 -21.56 -6.58
CA ILE A 329 -20.42 -21.69 -6.97
C ILE A 329 -20.58 -21.21 -8.41
#